data_AF-A0AA37GNV4-F1
#
_entry.id   AF-A0AA37GNV4-F1
#
_cell.length_a   1.000
_cell.length_b   1.000
_cell.length_c   1.000
_cell.angle_alpha   90.00
_cell.angle_beta   90.00
_cell.angle_gamma   90.00
#
_symmetry.space_group_name_H-M   'P 1'
#
loop_
_entity.id
_entity.type
_entity.pdbx_description
1 polymer ?
#
loop_
_entity_poly.entity_id
_entity_poly.type
_entity_poly.pdbx_seq_one_letter_code
_entity_poly.pdbx_strand_id
1 'polypeptide(L)'
;MGDVGYKDIGLQSFKWPSNPGPQDPYHKKIGEWNFHIFFEAAEGLAMAPLTRAHKWAPEEVQVSLLGVRKDMRDSNVHTYFPM
;
A
#
# COMPACT_ATOMS: atom_id res chain seq x y z
N MET A 1 32.68 -24.12 2.85
CA MET A 1 31.32 -23.84 2.37
C MET A 1 31.45 -22.97 1.14
N GLY A 2 30.99 -23.45 -0.02
CA GLY A 2 31.29 -22.86 -1.32
C GLY A 2 30.62 -21.51 -1.56
N ASP A 3 31.37 -20.62 -2.20
CA ASP A 3 30.92 -19.38 -2.82
C ASP A 3 29.94 -19.66 -3.97
N VAL A 4 28.69 -19.97 -3.65
CA VAL A 4 27.59 -20.02 -4.61
C VAL A 4 26.76 -18.75 -4.44
N GLY A 5 27.31 -17.62 -4.87
CA GLY A 5 26.62 -16.32 -4.89
C GLY A 5 26.25 -15.93 -6.32
N TYR A 6 25.05 -15.40 -6.52
CA TYR A 6 24.63 -14.80 -7.79
C TYR A 6 25.63 -13.69 -8.18
N LYS A 7 26.22 -13.79 -9.38
CA LYS A 7 27.03 -12.73 -9.99
C LYS A 7 26.11 -11.81 -10.79
N ASP A 8 26.45 -10.52 -10.84
CA ASP A 8 25.77 -9.49 -11.64
C ASP A 8 24.32 -9.17 -11.20
N ILE A 9 24.10 -8.98 -9.89
CA ILE A 9 22.80 -8.54 -9.37
C ILE A 9 22.60 -7.05 -9.65
N GLY A 10 21.54 -6.69 -10.37
CA GLY A 10 21.07 -5.32 -10.57
C GLY A 10 19.77 -5.05 -9.81
N LEU A 11 19.65 -3.86 -9.19
CA LEU A 11 18.41 -3.37 -8.62
C LEU A 11 17.69 -2.52 -9.65
N GLN A 12 16.44 -2.87 -9.98
CA GLN A 12 15.59 -2.06 -10.83
C GLN A 12 14.40 -1.57 -10.02
N SER A 13 14.24 -0.25 -9.94
CA SER A 13 13.12 0.37 -9.23
C SER A 13 11.97 0.69 -10.17
N PHE A 14 10.75 0.43 -9.72
CA PHE A 14 9.52 0.65 -10.47
C PHE A 14 8.60 1.62 -9.72
N LYS A 15 7.90 2.46 -10.48
CA LYS A 15 6.79 3.25 -9.94
C LYS A 15 5.56 2.35 -9.82
N TRP A 16 5.15 2.08 -8.59
CA TRP A 16 4.01 1.20 -8.34
C TRP A 16 2.85 1.98 -7.72
N PRO A 17 1.90 2.49 -8.52
CA PRO A 17 0.80 3.32 -8.01
C PRO A 17 -0.18 2.51 -7.16
N SER A 18 -0.75 3.17 -6.16
CA SER A 18 -1.75 2.58 -5.25
C SER A 18 -3.14 3.22 -5.34
N ASN A 19 -3.30 4.20 -6.24
CA ASN A 19 -4.57 4.83 -6.52
C ASN A 19 -4.84 4.88 -8.04
N PRO A 20 -6.10 5.05 -8.49
CA PRO A 20 -6.46 5.11 -9.92
C PRO A 20 -6.06 6.44 -10.61
N GLY A 21 -5.23 7.27 -9.97
CA GLY A 21 -4.81 8.59 -10.45
C GLY A 21 -3.79 8.67 -11.61
N PRO A 22 -3.06 7.62 -12.04
CA PRO A 22 -2.17 7.74 -13.19
C PRO A 22 -2.91 7.97 -14.51
N GLN A 23 -2.40 8.88 -15.35
CA GLN A 23 -2.93 9.10 -16.70
C GLN A 23 -2.48 8.02 -17.71
N ASP A 24 -1.32 7.41 -17.46
CA ASP A 24 -0.80 6.32 -18.28
C ASP A 24 -1.66 5.04 -18.11
N PRO A 25 -2.18 4.44 -19.20
CA PRO A 25 -3.10 3.30 -19.10
C PRO A 25 -2.53 2.08 -18.38
N TYR A 26 -1.22 1.83 -18.49
CA TYR A 26 -0.56 0.70 -17.82
C TYR A 26 -0.51 0.94 -16.30
N HIS A 27 -0.04 2.12 -15.88
CA HIS A 27 0.04 2.47 -14.47
C HIS A 27 -1.35 2.62 -13.84
N LYS A 28 -2.35 3.09 -14.60
CA LYS A 28 -3.72 3.20 -14.11
C LYS A 28 -4.29 1.84 -13.70
N LYS A 29 -4.08 0.82 -14.53
CA LYS A 29 -4.53 -0.55 -14.26
C LYS A 29 -3.86 -1.15 -13.01
N ILE A 30 -2.56 -0.90 -12.85
CA ILE A 30 -1.83 -1.29 -11.63
C ILE A 30 -2.41 -0.57 -10.41
N GLY A 31 -2.66 0.74 -10.53
CA GLY A 31 -3.24 1.56 -9.47
C GLY A 31 -4.61 1.08 -9.02
N GLU A 32 -5.48 0.71 -9.96
CA GLU A 32 -6.81 0.15 -9.69
C GLU A 32 -6.72 -1.19 -8.94
N TRP A 33 -5.86 -2.11 -9.37
CA TRP A 33 -5.68 -3.39 -8.69
C TRP A 33 -5.13 -3.22 -7.27
N ASN A 34 -4.11 -2.37 -7.09
CA ASN A 34 -3.57 -2.10 -5.76
C ASN A 34 -4.59 -1.41 -4.88
N PHE A 35 -5.36 -0.47 -5.42
CA PHE A 35 -6.44 0.18 -4.68
C PHE A 35 -7.41 -0.87 -4.12
N HIS A 36 -7.89 -1.82 -4.92
CA HIS A 36 -8.79 -2.86 -4.44
C HIS A 36 -8.16 -3.73 -3.35
N ILE A 37 -6.92 -4.19 -3.55
CA ILE A 37 -6.20 -5.03 -2.59
C ILE A 37 -6.04 -4.29 -1.25
N PHE A 38 -5.51 -3.07 -1.27
CA PHE A 38 -5.25 -2.33 -0.04
C PHE A 38 -6.53 -1.83 0.61
N PHE A 39 -7.55 -1.46 -0.17
CA PHE A 39 -8.82 -0.99 0.37
C PHE A 39 -9.50 -2.12 1.16
N GLU A 40 -9.49 -3.35 0.65
CA GLU A 40 -10.02 -4.50 1.38
C GLU A 40 -9.14 -4.86 2.59
N ALA A 41 -7.82 -4.82 2.44
CA ALA A 41 -6.88 -5.19 3.50
C ALA A 41 -6.72 -4.14 4.61
N ALA A 42 -7.11 -2.88 4.41
CA ALA A 42 -6.79 -1.74 5.28
C ALA A 42 -7.09 -2.00 6.76
N GLU A 43 -8.24 -2.60 7.06
CA GLU A 43 -8.64 -2.89 8.43
C GLU A 43 -7.77 -3.97 9.08
N GLY A 44 -7.52 -5.08 8.37
CA GLY A 44 -6.66 -6.16 8.87
C GLY A 44 -5.22 -5.69 9.11
N LEU A 45 -4.71 -4.82 8.22
CA LEU A 45 -3.38 -4.23 8.33
C LEU A 45 -3.27 -3.27 9.53
N ALA A 46 -4.33 -2.54 9.85
CA ALA A 46 -4.34 -1.56 10.95
C ALA A 46 -4.63 -2.19 12.31
N MET A 47 -5.49 -3.20 12.38
CA MET A 47 -6.06 -3.67 13.64
C MET A 47 -4.99 -4.24 14.58
N ALA A 48 -4.17 -5.19 14.12
CA ALA A 48 -3.18 -5.84 14.99
C ALA A 48 -2.06 -4.89 15.45
N PRO A 49 -1.42 -4.08 14.57
CA PRO A 49 -0.36 -3.16 15.02
C PRO A 49 -0.88 -2.08 15.97
N LEU A 50 -2.02 -1.46 15.65
CA LEU A 50 -2.52 -0.33 16.43
C LEU A 50 -3.07 -0.76 17.79
N THR A 51 -3.77 -1.89 17.86
CA THR A 51 -4.31 -2.38 19.15
C THR A 51 -3.24 -3.05 20.02
N ARG A 52 -2.28 -3.79 19.44
CA ARG A 52 -1.30 -4.55 20.23
C ARG A 52 -0.05 -3.74 20.57
N ALA A 53 0.52 -3.01 19.59
CA ALA A 53 1.75 -2.24 19.81
C ALA A 53 1.44 -0.84 20.33
N HIS A 54 0.44 -0.17 19.74
CA HIS A 54 0.08 1.21 20.11
C HIS A 54 -1.04 1.31 21.15
N LYS A 55 -1.65 0.18 21.55
CA LYS A 55 -2.67 0.08 22.61
C LYS A 55 -3.92 0.93 22.36
N TRP A 56 -4.27 1.17 21.10
CA TRP A 56 -5.52 1.84 20.75
C TRP A 56 -6.70 0.95 21.06
N ALA A 57 -7.84 1.56 21.39
CA ALA A 57 -9.11 0.84 21.41
C ALA A 57 -9.48 0.44 19.96
N PRO A 58 -10.08 -0.75 19.74
CA PRO A 58 -10.53 -1.16 18.41
C PRO A 58 -11.43 -0.13 17.72
N GLU A 59 -12.27 0.57 18.50
CA GLU A 59 -13.17 1.61 18.00
C GLU A 59 -12.41 2.83 17.47
N GLU A 60 -11.31 3.22 18.12
CA GLU A 60 -10.45 4.32 17.65
C GLU A 60 -9.79 3.98 16.31
N VAL A 61 -9.39 2.70 16.13
CA VAL A 61 -8.86 2.21 14.85
C VAL A 61 -9.92 2.32 13.75
N GLN A 62 -11.16 1.92 14.02
CA GLN A 62 -12.26 2.01 13.06
C GLN A 62 -12.53 3.47 12.64
N VAL A 63 -12.56 4.39 13.61
CA VAL A 63 -12.75 5.82 13.33
C VAL A 63 -11.60 6.36 12.48
N SER A 64 -10.35 5.99 12.76
CA SER A 64 -9.19 6.37 11.95
C SER A 64 -9.29 5.84 10.50
N LEU A 65 -9.74 4.60 10.33
CA LEU A 65 -9.91 3.96 9.02
C LEU A 65 -10.93 4.67 8.12
N LEU A 66 -11.89 5.42 8.68
CA LEU A 66 -12.80 6.25 7.88
C LEU A 66 -12.03 7.32 7.08
N GLY A 67 -11.08 7.99 7.72
CA GLY A 67 -10.21 8.98 7.07
C GLY A 67 -9.32 8.32 6.02
N VAL A 68 -8.66 7.21 6.37
CA VAL A 68 -7.80 6.45 5.45
C VAL A 68 -8.57 6.04 4.19
N ARG A 69 -9.77 5.45 4.33
CA ARG A 69 -10.59 5.02 3.20
C ARG A 69 -11.05 6.18 2.31
N LYS A 70 -11.25 7.37 2.90
CA LYS A 70 -11.57 8.59 2.16
C LYS A 70 -10.37 9.02 1.31
N ASP A 71 -9.19 9.09 1.91
CA ASP A 71 -7.96 9.53 1.21
C ASP A 71 -7.54 8.55 0.12
N MET A 72 -7.71 7.24 0.33
CA MET A 72 -7.43 6.22 -0.70
C MET A 72 -8.29 6.40 -1.96
N ARG A 73 -9.51 6.96 -1.83
CA ARG A 73 -10.42 7.23 -2.95
C ARG A 73 -10.17 8.59 -3.60
N ASP A 74 -9.36 9.45 -3.00
CA ASP A 74 -9.07 10.77 -3.52
C ASP A 74 -8.09 10.66 -4.70
N SER A 75 -8.56 11.02 -5.89
CA SER A 75 -7.75 11.01 -7.11
C SER A 75 -6.64 12.06 -7.11
N ASN A 76 -6.68 13.05 -6.21
CA ASN A 76 -5.63 14.06 -6.05
C ASN A 76 -4.46 13.56 -5.18
N VAL A 77 -4.64 12.44 -4.46
CA VAL A 77 -3.63 11.87 -3.57
C VAL A 77 -2.79 10.85 -4.34
N HIS A 78 -1.71 11.30 -4.97
CA HIS A 78 -0.83 10.43 -5.77
C HIS A 78 0.11 9.61 -4.90
N THR A 79 -0.25 8.35 -4.65
CA THR A 79 0.51 7.42 -3.81
C THR A 79 1.24 6.38 -4.66
N TYR A 80 2.51 6.13 -4.29
CA TYR A 80 3.38 5.17 -4.97
C TYR A 80 4.13 4.33 -3.93
N PHE A 81 4.26 3.04 -4.20
CA PHE A 81 5.18 2.17 -3.50
C PHE A 81 6.56 2.22 -4.17
N PRO A 82 7.65 2.36 -3.40
CA PRO A 82 9.00 2.12 -3.90
C PRO A 82 9.20 0.61 -3.99
N MET A 83 9.13 0.08 -5.21
CA MET A 83 9.39 -1.32 -5.54
C MET A 83 10.71 -1.45 -6.26
#